data_AF-A0A5J5SSD7-F1
#
_entry.id   AF-A0A5J5SSD7-F1
#
_cell.length_a   1.000
_cell.length_b   1.000
_cell.length_c   1.000
_cell.angle_alpha   90.00
_cell.angle_beta   90.00
_cell.angle_gamma   90.00
#
_symmetry.space_group_name_H-M   'P 1'
#
loop_
_entity.id
_entity.type
_entity.pdbx_description
1 polymer ?
#
loop_
_entity_poly.entity_id
_entity_poly.type
_entity_poly.pdbx_seq_one_letter_code
_entity_poly.pdbx_strand_id
1 'polypeptide(L)'
;MLKSLSLNWAFNSMAWKGLVYTAFILNFVLICQHLLLQPLVSALDENLGNAAELFERVSQSIKVKRYSEALNDLNAAIEADPALSEAYMRRASLLRQLCRYEESEKSYKKFLELKPRNSVAEKELSQLHQAQSALETAFGLFESKDYTKALDYVDKVVLIFSPACSKAKMLKLKLLLAAKDYSSVISESGFILKEDENNLEALLLRGHAYYYLADHDVAQRHYQKGLRLDPEHGELKKAYFRLKNLLKKTKSAEDNANKGKLRVAVEDYKGALALDPNHLAHNVHLHLGLCKVLVRLGRGKDALSSCSEALNIDKELLEALVQRGEAKLLTEDWEGAVEDLKSAAEKSPQDMNIREALMRAEKALKMSKRKDWYKILGVSKTASVAEIKRAYKKLALQWHPDKNVDNREEAEAQFREIAAAYEVLGDEEKRTRYDRGEDIEDIGMGGGGFNPFGGGGGGQHFTFTFDGGFPGGFGGGFPGGGGGGFGFNF
;
A
#
# COMPACT_ATOMS: atom_id res chain seq x y z
N MET A 1 -57.45 104.47 52.34
CA MET A 1 -56.27 103.97 51.59
C MET A 1 -55.28 103.35 52.59
N LEU A 2 -54.58 102.27 52.19
CA LEU A 2 -53.56 101.52 52.93
C LEU A 2 -54.03 100.43 53.92
N LYS A 3 -54.83 99.46 53.44
CA LYS A 3 -55.01 98.15 54.11
C LYS A 3 -54.82 96.93 53.19
N SER A 4 -54.19 97.08 52.03
CA SER A 4 -54.05 96.01 51.02
C SER A 4 -52.61 95.59 50.70
N LEU A 5 -51.58 96.03 51.45
CA LEU A 5 -50.17 95.80 51.10
C LEU A 5 -49.43 94.74 51.92
N SER A 6 -50.07 94.05 52.89
CA SER A 6 -49.37 93.07 53.74
C SER A 6 -49.50 91.60 53.29
N LEU A 7 -50.34 91.28 52.30
CA LEU A 7 -50.64 89.88 51.93
C LEU A 7 -49.75 89.31 50.81
N ASN A 8 -49.09 90.14 50.01
CA ASN A 8 -48.27 89.68 48.87
C ASN A 8 -46.80 89.37 49.21
N TRP A 9 -46.31 89.74 50.40
CA TRP A 9 -44.92 89.45 50.79
C TRP A 9 -44.76 88.08 51.47
N ALA A 10 -45.80 87.62 52.17
CA ALA A 10 -45.80 86.33 52.86
C ALA A 10 -45.83 85.13 51.89
N PHE A 11 -46.58 85.24 50.79
CA PHE A 11 -46.66 84.18 49.78
C PHE A 11 -45.34 84.01 49.00
N ASN A 12 -44.62 85.11 48.76
CA ASN A 12 -43.35 85.08 48.02
C ASN A 12 -42.19 84.51 48.86
N SER A 13 -42.19 84.75 50.19
CA SER A 13 -41.21 84.17 51.11
C SER A 13 -41.36 82.65 51.24
N MET A 14 -42.60 82.14 51.22
CA MET A 14 -42.87 80.70 51.39
C MET A 14 -42.51 79.91 50.13
N ALA A 15 -42.79 80.46 48.94
CA ALA A 15 -42.37 79.89 47.66
C ALA A 15 -40.84 79.87 47.49
N TRP A 16 -40.15 80.96 47.89
CA TRP A 16 -38.69 81.01 47.87
C TRP A 16 -38.04 80.02 48.84
N LYS A 17 -38.60 79.88 50.05
CA LYS A 17 -38.14 78.86 51.02
C LYS A 17 -38.34 77.45 50.49
N GLY A 18 -39.46 77.18 49.79
CA GLY A 18 -39.69 75.90 49.11
C GLY A 18 -38.67 75.61 48.02
N LEU A 19 -38.37 76.58 47.15
CA LEU A 19 -37.36 76.44 46.09
C LEU A 19 -35.94 76.25 46.63
N VAL A 20 -35.58 76.96 47.70
CA VAL A 20 -34.28 76.78 48.36
C VAL A 20 -34.20 75.39 49.00
N TYR A 21 -35.27 74.90 49.59
CA TYR A 21 -35.31 73.58 50.21
C TYR A 21 -35.24 72.44 49.17
N THR A 22 -35.94 72.57 48.04
CA THR A 22 -35.86 71.59 46.95
C THR A 22 -34.50 71.61 46.27
N ALA A 23 -33.91 72.79 46.05
CA ALA A 23 -32.54 72.91 45.56
C ALA A 23 -31.53 72.29 46.53
N PHE A 24 -31.72 72.46 47.85
CA PHE A 24 -30.87 71.86 48.87
C PHE A 24 -30.99 70.33 48.89
N ILE A 25 -32.20 69.79 48.75
CA ILE A 25 -32.43 68.34 48.66
C ILE A 25 -31.83 67.77 47.36
N LEU A 26 -32.04 68.42 46.22
CA LEU A 26 -31.46 67.99 44.94
C LEU A 26 -29.93 68.00 44.99
N ASN A 27 -29.34 69.05 45.57
CA ASN A 27 -27.90 69.16 45.71
C ASN A 27 -27.37 68.14 46.73
N PHE A 28 -28.09 67.90 47.83
CA PHE A 28 -27.76 66.85 48.80
C PHE A 28 -27.85 65.45 48.19
N VAL A 29 -28.85 65.18 47.35
CA VAL A 29 -28.98 63.90 46.64
C VAL A 29 -27.85 63.75 45.61
N LEU A 30 -27.53 64.79 44.83
CA LEU A 30 -26.40 64.78 43.88
C LEU A 30 -25.06 64.60 44.58
N ILE A 31 -24.85 65.24 45.72
CA ILE A 31 -23.64 65.11 46.54
C ILE A 31 -23.59 63.70 47.15
N CYS A 32 -24.69 63.16 47.69
CA CYS A 32 -24.73 61.78 48.19
C CYS A 32 -24.48 60.78 47.07
N GLN A 33 -25.03 61.01 45.89
CA GLN A 33 -24.83 60.16 44.73
C GLN A 33 -23.36 60.21 44.28
N HIS A 34 -22.72 61.39 44.22
CA HIS A 34 -21.30 61.49 43.93
C HIS A 34 -20.40 60.88 45.02
N LEU A 35 -20.68 61.14 46.30
CA LEU A 35 -19.87 60.70 47.42
C LEU A 35 -19.96 59.17 47.64
N LEU A 36 -21.11 58.56 47.32
CA LEU A 36 -21.32 57.12 47.42
C LEU A 36 -20.89 56.35 46.16
N LEU A 37 -21.04 56.94 44.96
CA LEU A 37 -20.64 56.30 43.71
C LEU A 37 -19.15 56.46 43.39
N GLN A 38 -18.46 57.54 43.79
CA GLN A 38 -17.04 57.70 43.47
C GLN A 38 -16.14 56.60 44.07
N PRO A 39 -16.29 56.18 45.33
CA PRO A 39 -15.50 55.07 45.88
C PRO A 39 -15.83 53.74 45.18
N LEU A 40 -17.09 53.53 44.82
CA LEU A 40 -17.55 52.35 44.09
C LEU A 40 -17.01 52.32 42.66
N VAL A 41 -17.02 53.45 41.94
CA VAL A 41 -16.47 53.59 40.59
C VAL A 41 -14.95 53.49 40.63
N SER A 42 -14.27 54.09 41.61
CA SER A 42 -12.82 53.97 41.79
C SER A 42 -12.39 52.54 42.12
N ALA A 43 -13.13 51.82 42.97
CA ALA A 43 -12.87 50.41 43.27
C ALA A 43 -13.22 49.51 42.08
N LEU A 44 -14.26 49.86 41.30
CA LEU A 44 -14.58 49.18 40.06
C LEU A 44 -13.49 49.42 39.00
N ASP A 45 -12.97 50.63 38.88
CA ASP A 45 -11.93 51.02 37.93
C ASP A 45 -10.55 50.44 38.30
N GLU A 46 -10.18 50.38 39.58
CA GLU A 46 -8.96 49.67 40.03
C GLU A 46 -9.08 48.15 39.81
N ASN A 47 -10.24 47.55 40.10
CA ASN A 47 -10.47 46.12 39.84
C ASN A 47 -10.59 45.81 38.34
N LEU A 48 -11.18 46.69 37.54
CA LEU A 48 -11.27 46.57 36.08
C LEU A 48 -9.91 46.78 35.42
N GLY A 49 -9.07 47.69 35.94
CA GLY A 49 -7.68 47.88 35.51
C GLY A 49 -6.83 46.63 35.75
N ASN A 50 -6.90 46.06 36.95
CA ASN A 50 -6.21 44.81 37.29
C ASN A 50 -6.76 43.60 36.49
N ALA A 51 -8.07 43.52 36.26
CA ALA A 51 -8.67 42.45 35.48
C ALA A 51 -8.35 42.56 33.97
N ALA A 52 -8.35 43.78 33.41
CA ALA A 52 -8.01 44.02 32.01
C ALA A 52 -6.54 43.66 31.73
N GLU A 53 -5.61 44.07 32.60
CA GLU A 53 -4.20 43.68 32.51
C GLU A 53 -4.01 42.17 32.62
N LEU A 54 -4.73 41.52 33.54
CA LEU A 54 -4.72 40.07 33.68
C LEU A 54 -5.22 39.37 32.41
N PHE A 55 -6.32 39.83 31.82
CA PHE A 55 -6.86 39.22 30.61
C PHE A 55 -6.00 39.47 29.37
N GLU A 56 -5.32 40.62 29.28
CA GLU A 56 -4.33 40.85 28.24
C GLU A 56 -3.13 39.90 28.43
N ARG A 57 -2.62 39.75 29.66
CA ARG A 57 -1.56 38.77 29.97
C ARG A 57 -1.96 37.35 29.60
N VAL A 58 -3.15 36.92 29.99
CA VAL A 58 -3.72 35.61 29.61
C VAL A 58 -3.79 35.46 28.09
N SER A 59 -4.25 36.49 27.38
CA SER A 59 -4.35 36.48 25.91
C SER A 59 -2.96 36.36 25.26
N GLN A 60 -1.95 37.04 25.80
CA GLN A 60 -0.57 36.91 25.34
C GLN A 60 0.01 35.51 25.63
N SER A 61 -0.23 34.97 26.82
CA SER A 61 0.17 33.60 27.17
C SER A 61 -0.46 32.56 26.25
N ILE A 62 -1.73 32.72 25.87
CA ILE A 62 -2.41 31.86 24.89
C ILE A 62 -1.78 32.00 23.50
N LYS A 63 -1.46 33.22 23.03
CA LYS A 63 -0.78 33.44 21.73
C LYS A 63 0.58 32.76 21.67
N VAL A 64 1.30 32.75 22.79
CA VAL A 64 2.61 32.08 22.93
C VAL A 64 2.46 30.59 23.31
N LYS A 65 1.23 30.05 23.31
CA LYS A 65 0.89 28.64 23.63
C LYS A 65 1.25 28.18 25.04
N ARG A 66 1.43 29.12 25.96
CA ARG A 66 1.65 28.85 27.40
C ARG A 66 0.32 28.68 28.12
N TYR A 67 -0.39 27.62 27.76
CA TYR A 67 -1.75 27.39 28.23
C TYR A 67 -1.83 27.09 29.74
N SER A 68 -0.80 26.49 30.32
CA SER A 68 -0.71 26.25 31.77
C SER A 68 -0.62 27.55 32.55
N GLU A 69 0.26 28.47 32.14
CA GLU A 69 0.40 29.81 32.74
C GLU A 69 -0.91 30.59 32.64
N ALA A 70 -1.54 30.59 31.45
CA ALA A 70 -2.84 31.23 31.23
C ALA A 70 -3.95 30.66 32.13
N LEU A 71 -4.00 29.33 32.33
CA LEU A 71 -4.96 28.71 33.23
C LEU A 71 -4.69 29.05 34.70
N ASN A 72 -3.42 29.08 35.13
CA ASN A 72 -3.04 29.44 36.49
C ASN A 72 -3.43 30.89 36.80
N ASP A 73 -3.18 31.81 35.88
CA ASP A 73 -3.60 33.21 35.99
C ASP A 73 -5.13 33.34 36.14
N LEU A 74 -5.90 32.61 35.33
CA LEU A 74 -7.36 32.62 35.42
C LEU A 74 -7.88 31.97 36.70
N ASN A 75 -7.22 30.93 37.20
CA ASN A 75 -7.56 30.31 38.48
C ASN A 75 -7.29 31.27 39.64
N ALA A 76 -6.13 31.92 39.68
CA ALA A 76 -5.80 32.92 40.68
C ALA A 76 -6.77 34.11 40.66
N ALA A 77 -7.19 34.55 39.46
CA ALA A 77 -8.21 35.60 39.31
C ALA A 77 -9.56 35.20 39.93
N ILE A 78 -9.98 33.95 39.71
CA ILE A 78 -11.24 33.42 40.24
C ILE A 78 -11.16 33.19 41.76
N GLU A 79 -9.99 32.82 42.29
CA GLU A 79 -9.77 32.70 43.72
C GLU A 79 -9.79 34.07 44.42
N ALA A 80 -9.21 35.10 43.78
CA ALA A 80 -9.20 36.46 44.29
C ALA A 80 -10.60 37.11 44.22
N ASP A 81 -11.33 36.92 43.12
CA ASP A 81 -12.69 37.40 42.94
C ASP A 81 -13.60 36.31 42.33
N PRO A 82 -14.34 35.56 43.17
CA PRO A 82 -15.27 34.54 42.71
C PRO A 82 -16.47 35.10 41.91
N ALA A 83 -16.74 36.40 41.93
CA ALA A 83 -17.79 37.05 41.18
C ALA A 83 -17.33 37.54 39.78
N LEU A 84 -16.03 37.44 39.49
CA LEU A 84 -15.43 37.84 38.20
C LEU A 84 -15.88 36.90 37.06
N SER A 85 -17.07 37.16 36.52
CA SER A 85 -17.69 36.31 35.48
C SER A 85 -16.77 36.12 34.27
N GLU A 86 -16.09 37.17 33.82
CA GLU A 86 -15.26 37.14 32.61
C GLU A 86 -14.11 36.12 32.71
N ALA A 87 -13.56 35.92 33.92
CA ALA A 87 -12.52 34.92 34.15
C ALA A 87 -13.06 33.49 33.96
N TYR A 88 -14.29 33.19 34.39
CA TYR A 88 -14.93 31.90 34.12
C TYR A 88 -15.16 31.67 32.63
N MET A 89 -15.60 32.68 31.89
CA MET A 89 -15.81 32.59 30.44
C MET A 89 -14.51 32.28 29.70
N ARG A 90 -13.44 33.02 29.99
CA ARG A 90 -12.11 32.81 29.38
C ARG A 90 -11.50 31.47 29.78
N ARG A 91 -11.66 31.07 31.03
CA ARG A 91 -11.21 29.75 31.51
C ARG A 91 -11.96 28.63 30.81
N ALA A 92 -13.27 28.74 30.66
CA ALA A 92 -14.07 27.77 29.93
C ALA A 92 -13.59 27.66 28.46
N SER A 93 -13.47 28.78 27.75
CA SER A 93 -13.04 28.77 26.36
C SER A 93 -11.65 28.14 26.18
N LEU A 94 -10.70 28.48 27.07
CA LEU A 94 -9.35 27.89 27.08
C LEU A 94 -9.37 26.38 27.40
N LEU A 95 -10.13 25.95 28.41
CA LEU A 95 -10.27 24.54 28.77
C LEU A 95 -10.89 23.72 27.62
N ARG A 96 -11.87 24.26 26.91
CA ARG A 96 -12.45 23.65 25.69
C ARG A 96 -11.39 23.48 24.60
N GLN A 97 -10.54 24.49 24.36
CA GLN A 97 -9.47 24.38 23.37
C GLN A 97 -8.49 23.24 23.68
N LEU A 98 -8.29 22.94 24.96
CA LEU A 98 -7.42 21.88 25.46
C LEU A 98 -8.11 20.50 25.60
N CYS A 99 -9.36 20.36 25.19
CA CYS A 99 -10.20 19.17 25.40
C CYS A 99 -10.41 18.78 26.89
N ARG A 100 -10.35 19.75 27.81
CA ARG A 100 -10.73 19.57 29.22
C ARG A 100 -12.22 19.88 29.39
N TYR A 101 -13.06 19.11 28.70
CA TYR A 101 -14.47 19.42 28.48
C TYR A 101 -15.28 19.49 29.79
N GLU A 102 -15.08 18.56 30.73
CA GLU A 102 -15.80 18.56 32.00
C GLU A 102 -15.53 19.83 32.84
N GLU A 103 -14.27 20.25 32.92
CA GLU A 103 -13.88 21.46 33.67
C GLU A 103 -14.32 22.73 32.95
N SER A 104 -14.29 22.71 31.62
CA SER A 104 -14.81 23.78 30.79
C SER A 104 -16.31 23.95 30.97
N GLU A 105 -17.07 22.85 30.99
CA GLU A 105 -18.52 22.86 31.20
C GLU A 105 -18.88 23.46 32.57
N LYS A 106 -18.18 23.03 33.64
CA LYS A 106 -18.33 23.63 34.98
C LYS A 106 -18.11 25.14 34.96
N SER A 107 -17.11 25.60 34.22
CA SER A 107 -16.80 27.04 34.12
C SER A 107 -17.87 27.82 33.33
N TYR A 108 -18.39 27.27 32.22
CA TYR A 108 -19.52 27.89 31.49
C TYR A 108 -20.79 27.93 32.34
N LYS A 109 -21.12 26.84 33.05
CA LYS A 109 -22.27 26.80 33.97
C LYS A 109 -22.13 27.87 35.05
N LYS A 110 -20.94 28.01 35.65
CA LYS A 110 -20.68 29.04 36.65
C LYS A 110 -20.79 30.46 36.09
N PHE A 111 -20.34 30.68 34.87
CA PHE A 111 -20.55 31.95 34.16
C PHE A 111 -22.04 32.26 33.97
N LEU A 112 -22.83 31.29 33.52
CA LEU A 112 -24.26 31.44 33.27
C LEU A 112 -25.09 31.62 34.56
N GLU A 113 -24.61 31.11 35.70
CA GLU A 113 -25.18 31.44 37.02
C GLU A 113 -25.01 32.94 37.35
N LEU A 114 -23.84 33.52 37.07
CA LEU A 114 -23.54 34.93 37.33
C LEU A 114 -24.17 35.86 36.30
N LYS A 115 -24.25 35.43 35.02
CA LYS A 115 -24.83 36.18 33.90
C LYS A 115 -25.80 35.30 33.11
N PRO A 116 -27.05 35.15 33.60
CA PRO A 116 -28.07 34.35 32.92
C PRO A 116 -28.41 34.88 31.51
N ARG A 117 -28.82 33.98 30.61
CA ARG A 117 -29.26 34.28 29.23
C ARG A 117 -28.20 34.96 28.34
N ASN A 118 -26.92 34.67 28.59
CA ASN A 118 -25.85 35.11 27.71
C ASN A 118 -25.78 34.22 26.46
N SER A 119 -26.23 34.74 25.32
CA SER A 119 -26.31 33.98 24.06
C SER A 119 -24.95 33.51 23.52
N VAL A 120 -23.85 34.20 23.86
CA VAL A 120 -22.49 33.82 23.44
C VAL A 120 -22.04 32.59 24.23
N ALA A 121 -22.19 32.63 25.56
CA ALA A 121 -21.83 31.51 26.42
C ALA A 121 -22.68 30.26 26.17
N GLU A 122 -23.98 30.41 25.90
CA GLU A 122 -24.84 29.29 25.50
C GLU A 122 -24.40 28.64 24.18
N LYS A 123 -23.99 29.46 23.19
CA LYS A 123 -23.43 28.97 21.93
C LYS A 123 -22.09 28.26 22.13
N GLU A 124 -21.17 28.84 22.91
CA GLU A 124 -19.86 28.22 23.18
C GLU A 124 -19.99 26.91 23.99
N LEU A 125 -20.95 26.85 24.92
CA LEU A 125 -21.30 25.61 25.64
C LEU A 125 -21.88 24.55 24.69
N SER A 126 -22.76 24.93 23.76
CA SER A 126 -23.23 24.01 22.71
C SER A 126 -22.08 23.49 21.85
N GLN A 127 -21.15 24.37 21.45
CA GLN A 127 -19.95 23.96 20.71
C GLN A 127 -19.05 23.02 21.51
N LEU A 128 -18.94 23.21 22.83
CA LEU A 128 -18.22 22.27 23.70
C LEU A 128 -18.84 20.87 23.64
N HIS A 129 -20.16 20.74 23.76
CA HIS A 129 -20.81 19.44 23.69
C HIS A 129 -20.66 18.79 22.31
N GLN A 130 -20.72 19.59 21.24
CA GLN A 130 -20.43 19.11 19.89
C GLN A 130 -18.98 18.60 19.76
N ALA A 131 -18.02 19.34 20.33
CA ALA A 131 -16.61 18.94 20.32
C ALA A 131 -16.37 17.63 21.08
N GLN A 132 -16.97 17.51 22.27
CA GLN A 132 -16.89 16.31 23.09
C GLN A 132 -17.50 15.11 22.37
N SER A 133 -18.73 15.24 21.86
CA SER A 133 -19.42 14.18 21.12
C SER A 133 -18.66 13.78 19.86
N ALA A 134 -18.09 14.73 19.11
CA ALA A 134 -17.26 14.44 17.95
C ALA A 134 -15.98 13.67 18.32
N LEU A 135 -15.31 14.04 19.41
CA LEU A 135 -14.11 13.34 19.87
C LEU A 135 -14.44 11.92 20.35
N GLU A 136 -15.51 11.74 21.12
CA GLU A 136 -15.98 10.41 21.56
C GLU A 136 -16.38 9.53 20.37
N THR A 137 -17.07 10.09 19.38
CA THR A 137 -17.44 9.40 18.14
C THR A 137 -16.20 8.98 17.35
N ALA A 138 -15.19 9.84 17.26
CA ALA A 138 -13.92 9.52 16.62
C ALA A 138 -13.20 8.35 17.30
N PHE A 139 -13.20 8.30 18.64
CA PHE A 139 -12.65 7.15 19.37
C PHE A 139 -13.43 5.86 19.10
N GLY A 140 -14.77 5.90 19.13
CA GLY A 140 -15.59 4.73 18.82
C GLY A 140 -15.37 4.21 17.39
N LEU A 141 -15.26 5.12 16.41
CA LEU A 141 -14.98 4.76 15.02
C LEU A 141 -13.56 4.21 14.81
N PHE A 142 -12.59 4.69 15.59
CA PHE A 142 -11.23 4.15 15.58
C PHE A 142 -11.22 2.68 16.02
N GLU A 143 -11.96 2.34 17.07
CA GLU A 143 -12.12 0.95 17.54
C GLU A 143 -12.84 0.06 16.52
N SER A 144 -13.84 0.60 15.82
CA SER A 144 -14.54 -0.10 14.74
C SER A 144 -13.77 -0.15 13.41
N LYS A 145 -12.54 0.39 13.36
CA LYS A 145 -11.65 0.47 12.20
C LYS A 145 -12.18 1.29 11.01
N ASP A 146 -13.16 2.16 11.23
CA ASP A 146 -13.65 3.11 10.22
C ASP A 146 -12.79 4.39 10.25
N TYR A 147 -11.56 4.27 9.75
CA TYR A 147 -10.54 5.31 9.90
C TYR A 147 -10.87 6.59 9.13
N THR A 148 -11.54 6.50 7.98
CA THR A 148 -11.87 7.67 7.16
C THR A 148 -12.90 8.55 7.86
N LYS A 149 -14.00 7.97 8.35
CA LYS A 149 -15.00 8.74 9.12
C LYS A 149 -14.42 9.24 10.44
N ALA A 150 -13.60 8.44 11.11
CA ALA A 150 -12.94 8.87 12.34
C ALA A 150 -12.07 10.11 12.10
N LEU A 151 -11.31 10.15 10.99
CA LEU A 151 -10.50 11.32 10.61
C LEU A 151 -11.37 12.57 10.41
N ASP A 152 -12.53 12.46 9.74
CA ASP A 152 -13.43 13.61 9.54
C ASP A 152 -13.88 14.23 10.88
N TYR A 153 -14.19 13.40 11.87
CA TYR A 153 -14.57 13.88 13.21
C TYR A 153 -13.38 14.48 13.95
N VAL A 154 -12.21 13.85 13.89
CA VAL A 154 -10.99 14.40 14.52
C VAL A 154 -10.58 15.72 13.88
N ASP A 155 -10.67 15.86 12.56
CA ASP A 155 -10.36 17.11 11.86
C ASP A 155 -11.33 18.22 12.25
N LYS A 156 -12.63 17.94 12.41
CA LYS A 156 -13.57 18.91 12.99
C LYS A 156 -13.15 19.36 14.39
N VAL A 157 -12.72 18.42 15.23
CA VAL A 157 -12.23 18.75 16.59
C VAL A 157 -10.97 19.62 16.51
N VAL A 158 -9.96 19.23 15.74
CA VAL A 158 -8.68 19.93 15.68
C VAL A 158 -8.77 21.28 14.94
N LEU A 159 -9.58 21.40 13.88
CA LEU A 159 -9.64 22.62 13.07
C LEU A 159 -10.67 23.63 13.58
N ILE A 160 -11.78 23.18 14.15
CA ILE A 160 -12.93 24.04 14.46
C ILE A 160 -13.09 24.24 15.96
N PHE A 161 -13.11 23.15 16.73
CA PHE A 161 -13.56 23.23 18.13
C PHE A 161 -12.43 23.40 19.15
N SER A 162 -11.34 22.64 18.98
CA SER A 162 -10.30 22.44 19.99
C SER A 162 -8.89 22.32 19.35
N PRO A 163 -8.35 23.40 18.76
CA PRO A 163 -7.06 23.37 18.06
C PRO A 163 -5.83 23.12 18.95
N ALA A 164 -5.95 23.38 20.26
CA ALA A 164 -4.88 23.12 21.22
C ALA A 164 -4.96 21.70 21.84
N CYS A 165 -5.86 20.84 21.33
CA CYS A 165 -6.11 19.54 21.91
C CYS A 165 -5.06 18.50 21.53
N SER A 166 -4.12 18.23 22.43
CA SER A 166 -3.09 17.20 22.23
C SER A 166 -3.69 15.80 22.03
N LYS A 167 -4.77 15.45 22.75
CA LYS A 167 -5.43 14.14 22.62
C LYS A 167 -5.97 13.89 21.20
N ALA A 168 -6.66 14.88 20.63
CA ALA A 168 -7.20 14.80 19.27
C ALA A 168 -6.08 14.77 18.22
N LYS A 169 -5.04 15.60 18.38
CA LYS A 169 -3.85 15.57 17.53
C LYS A 169 -3.15 14.20 17.53
N MET A 170 -2.99 13.57 18.70
CA MET A 170 -2.42 12.22 18.81
C MET A 170 -3.32 11.15 18.18
N LEU A 171 -4.64 11.24 18.38
CA LEU A 171 -5.59 10.35 17.73
C LEU A 171 -5.53 10.47 16.20
N LYS A 172 -5.41 11.70 15.66
CA LYS A 172 -5.23 11.95 14.23
C LYS A 172 -4.02 11.20 13.68
N LEU A 173 -2.86 11.30 14.34
CA LEU A 173 -1.65 10.57 13.93
C LEU A 173 -1.84 9.05 13.92
N LYS A 174 -2.49 8.50 14.95
CA LYS A 174 -2.79 7.05 15.03
C LYS A 174 -3.72 6.61 13.91
N LEU A 175 -4.75 7.40 13.61
CA LEU A 175 -5.68 7.15 12.51
C LEU A 175 -4.99 7.17 11.15
N LEU A 176 -4.18 8.19 10.88
CA LEU A 176 -3.40 8.30 9.64
C LEU A 176 -2.44 7.11 9.49
N LEU A 177 -1.78 6.70 10.57
CA LEU A 177 -0.89 5.53 10.57
C LEU A 177 -1.66 4.25 10.25
N ALA A 178 -2.84 4.05 10.86
CA ALA A 178 -3.69 2.89 10.60
C ALA A 178 -4.27 2.89 9.17
N ALA A 179 -4.54 4.07 8.62
CA ALA A 179 -4.93 4.27 7.22
C ALA A 179 -3.75 4.15 6.23
N LYS A 180 -2.51 3.92 6.72
CA LYS A 180 -1.26 3.83 5.95
C LYS A 180 -0.87 5.11 5.20
N ASP A 181 -1.40 6.27 5.62
CA ASP A 181 -0.97 7.57 5.11
C ASP A 181 0.24 8.09 5.89
N TYR A 182 1.40 7.49 5.61
CA TYR A 182 2.64 7.79 6.30
C TYR A 182 3.14 9.22 6.02
N SER A 183 2.89 9.75 4.83
CA SER A 183 3.19 11.14 4.46
C SER A 183 2.51 12.14 5.40
N SER A 184 1.21 11.97 5.64
CA SER A 184 0.46 12.85 6.53
C SER A 184 0.86 12.67 7.99
N VAL A 185 1.21 11.46 8.44
CA VAL A 185 1.79 11.26 9.79
C VAL A 185 3.08 12.07 9.95
N ILE A 186 3.95 12.08 8.93
CA ILE A 186 5.22 12.83 8.95
C ILE A 186 4.97 14.34 8.96
N SER A 187 4.03 14.87 8.19
CA SER A 187 3.75 16.31 8.21
C SER A 187 3.13 16.74 9.54
N GLU A 188 2.07 16.05 9.99
CA GLU A 188 1.31 16.37 11.21
C GLU A 188 2.18 16.24 12.49
N SER A 189 2.93 15.14 12.62
CA SER A 189 3.88 14.98 13.72
C SER A 189 4.96 16.06 13.70
N GLY A 190 5.30 16.59 12.52
CA GLY A 190 6.27 17.67 12.37
C GLY A 190 5.78 18.98 12.94
N PHE A 191 4.50 19.32 12.75
CA PHE A 191 3.90 20.47 13.40
C PHE A 191 3.87 20.32 14.92
N ILE A 192 3.52 19.13 15.42
CA ILE A 192 3.51 18.85 16.85
C ILE A 192 4.92 18.97 17.45
N LEU A 193 5.94 18.42 16.79
CA LEU A 193 7.32 18.49 17.28
C LEU A 193 7.96 19.89 17.17
N LYS A 194 7.40 20.78 16.33
CA LYS A 194 7.76 22.20 16.35
C LYS A 194 7.17 22.93 17.56
N GLU A 195 6.03 22.48 18.06
CA GLU A 195 5.40 23.01 19.28
C GLU A 195 6.05 22.43 20.54
N ASP A 196 6.28 21.13 20.55
CA ASP A 196 6.88 20.37 21.65
C ASP A 196 7.88 19.35 21.09
N GLU A 197 9.16 19.73 21.08
CA GLU A 197 10.24 18.91 20.55
C GLU A 197 10.41 17.57 21.28
N ASN A 198 9.96 17.51 22.54
CA ASN A 198 10.14 16.37 23.43
C ASN A 198 8.91 15.45 23.50
N ASN A 199 7.92 15.67 22.64
CA ASN A 199 6.72 14.84 22.59
C ASN A 199 7.05 13.39 22.19
N LEU A 200 7.12 12.50 23.19
CA LEU A 200 7.53 11.10 23.03
C LEU A 200 6.62 10.33 22.07
N GLU A 201 5.31 10.55 22.16
CA GLU A 201 4.32 9.88 21.33
C GLU A 201 4.40 10.33 19.86
N ALA A 202 4.58 11.62 19.62
CA ALA A 202 4.81 12.14 18.27
C ALA A 202 6.13 11.61 17.66
N LEU A 203 7.21 11.52 18.45
CA LEU A 203 8.48 10.91 18.00
C LEU A 203 8.29 9.43 17.63
N LEU A 204 7.56 8.67 18.45
CA LEU A 204 7.24 7.27 18.19
C LEU A 204 6.44 7.09 16.90
N LEU A 205 5.33 7.81 16.75
CA LEU A 205 4.44 7.70 15.58
C LEU A 205 5.13 8.17 14.30
N ARG A 206 5.91 9.25 14.36
CA ARG A 206 6.75 9.70 13.25
C ARG A 206 7.80 8.65 12.87
N GLY A 207 8.43 8.03 13.87
CA GLY A 207 9.36 6.91 13.66
C GLY A 207 8.69 5.72 12.97
N HIS A 208 7.46 5.35 13.36
CA HIS A 208 6.69 4.30 12.68
C HIS A 208 6.39 4.64 11.22
N ALA A 209 6.05 5.89 10.90
CA ALA A 209 5.81 6.30 9.52
C ALA A 209 7.06 6.11 8.65
N TYR A 210 8.23 6.61 9.09
CA TYR A 210 9.49 6.38 8.38
C TYR A 210 9.87 4.90 8.32
N TYR A 211 9.59 4.13 9.39
CA TYR A 211 9.83 2.70 9.41
C TYR A 211 9.08 2.01 8.27
N TYR A 212 7.77 2.26 8.11
CA TYR A 212 6.95 1.63 7.06
C TYR A 212 7.23 2.15 5.64
N LEU A 213 7.83 3.34 5.51
CA LEU A 213 8.38 3.84 4.24
C LEU A 213 9.75 3.25 3.89
N ALA A 214 10.28 2.35 4.72
CA ALA A 214 11.63 1.79 4.61
C ALA A 214 12.78 2.80 4.79
N ASP A 215 12.50 4.01 5.28
CA ASP A 215 13.50 5.01 5.71
C ASP A 215 14.03 4.70 7.11
N HIS A 216 14.65 3.53 7.25
CA HIS A 216 15.06 2.95 8.53
C HIS A 216 16.04 3.83 9.31
N ASP A 217 16.94 4.53 8.64
CA ASP A 217 17.90 5.45 9.28
C ASP A 217 17.21 6.63 9.95
N VAL A 218 16.15 7.17 9.33
CA VAL A 218 15.37 8.28 9.89
C VAL A 218 14.51 7.77 11.04
N ALA A 219 13.86 6.61 10.86
CA ALA A 219 13.07 5.95 11.91
C ALA A 219 13.92 5.70 13.18
N GLN A 220 15.13 5.15 13.01
CA GLN A 220 16.05 4.86 14.10
C GLN A 220 16.44 6.13 14.86
N ARG A 221 16.70 7.25 14.17
CA ARG A 221 17.02 8.54 14.80
C ARG A 221 15.86 9.05 15.66
N HIS A 222 14.61 8.94 15.20
CA HIS A 222 13.44 9.32 15.99
C HIS A 222 13.25 8.44 17.23
N TYR A 223 13.40 7.13 17.09
CA TYR A 223 13.32 6.22 18.25
C TYR A 223 14.42 6.48 19.27
N GLN A 224 15.66 6.69 18.81
CA GLN A 224 16.78 7.03 19.70
C GLN A 224 16.57 8.36 20.40
N LYS A 225 16.05 9.38 19.71
CA LYS A 225 15.72 10.67 20.35
C LYS A 225 14.72 10.46 21.47
N GLY A 226 13.63 9.73 21.23
CA GLY A 226 12.64 9.40 22.25
C GLY A 226 13.25 8.64 23.44
N LEU A 227 14.10 7.65 23.18
CA LEU A 227 14.77 6.87 24.23
C LEU A 227 15.84 7.64 25.02
N ARG A 228 16.38 8.75 24.48
CA ARG A 228 17.24 9.67 25.26
C ARG A 228 16.44 10.50 26.25
N LEU A 229 15.19 10.83 25.90
CA LEU A 229 14.28 11.60 26.75
C LEU A 229 13.66 10.70 27.83
N ASP A 230 13.23 9.50 27.45
CA ASP A 230 12.73 8.48 28.37
C ASP A 230 13.37 7.12 28.04
N PRO A 231 14.45 6.74 28.74
CA PRO A 231 15.11 5.46 28.56
C PRO A 231 14.26 4.26 28.92
N GLU A 232 13.14 4.40 29.65
CA GLU A 232 12.26 3.29 30.07
C GLU A 232 10.97 3.19 29.25
N HIS A 233 10.81 4.04 28.23
CA HIS A 233 9.61 4.04 27.38
C HIS A 233 9.44 2.71 26.62
N GLY A 234 8.47 1.90 27.05
CA GLY A 234 8.25 0.54 26.55
C GLY A 234 8.03 0.44 25.04
N GLU A 235 7.13 1.26 24.47
CA GLU A 235 6.81 1.18 23.03
C GLU A 235 7.97 1.62 22.12
N LEU A 236 8.69 2.69 22.49
CA LEU A 236 9.91 3.11 21.79
C LEU A 236 11.02 2.06 21.85
N LYS A 237 11.23 1.40 23.00
CA LYS A 237 12.18 0.28 23.11
C LYS A 237 11.79 -0.83 22.14
N LYS A 238 10.52 -1.26 22.15
CA LYS A 238 10.01 -2.31 21.27
C LYS A 238 10.23 -1.95 19.80
N ALA A 239 9.85 -0.75 19.38
CA ALA A 239 10.01 -0.28 18.01
C ALA A 239 11.50 -0.24 17.58
N TYR A 240 12.37 0.32 18.43
CA TYR A 240 13.81 0.38 18.17
C TYR A 240 14.44 -1.00 18.02
N PHE A 241 14.17 -1.93 18.96
CA PHE A 241 14.73 -3.28 18.90
C PHE A 241 14.15 -4.12 17.77
N ARG A 242 12.87 -3.94 17.44
CA ARG A 242 12.25 -4.58 16.27
C ARG A 242 12.97 -4.19 15.00
N LEU A 243 13.15 -2.89 14.76
CA LEU A 243 13.89 -2.39 13.60
C LEU A 243 15.34 -2.90 13.58
N LYS A 244 16.04 -2.83 14.71
CA LYS A 244 17.43 -3.33 14.83
C LYS A 244 17.53 -4.82 14.50
N ASN A 245 16.57 -5.62 14.95
CA ASN A 245 16.54 -7.06 14.68
C ASN A 245 16.24 -7.34 13.20
N LEU A 246 15.29 -6.61 12.61
CA LEU A 246 14.97 -6.69 11.17
C LEU A 246 16.20 -6.42 10.31
N LEU A 247 16.90 -5.33 10.57
CA LEU A 247 18.12 -4.96 9.85
C LEU A 247 19.23 -6.00 10.03
N LYS A 248 19.43 -6.49 11.26
CA LYS A 248 20.44 -7.52 11.54
C LYS A 248 20.16 -8.81 10.78
N LYS A 249 18.90 -9.28 10.76
CA LYS A 249 18.52 -10.48 10.01
C LYS A 249 18.62 -10.28 8.50
N THR A 250 18.17 -9.14 7.99
CA THR A 250 18.28 -8.78 6.57
C THR A 250 19.74 -8.86 6.13
N LYS A 251 20.64 -8.20 6.86
CA LYS A 251 22.09 -8.24 6.59
C LYS A 251 22.68 -9.65 6.68
N SER A 252 22.28 -10.45 7.68
CA SER A 252 22.71 -11.85 7.80
C SER A 252 22.31 -12.67 6.58
N ALA A 253 21.07 -12.49 6.09
CA ALA A 253 20.57 -13.20 4.91
C ALA A 253 21.38 -12.86 3.66
N GLU A 254 21.63 -11.57 3.42
CA GLU A 254 22.43 -11.06 2.30
C GLU A 254 23.88 -11.56 2.38
N ASP A 255 24.52 -11.45 3.55
CA ASP A 255 25.89 -11.93 3.77
C ASP A 255 26.02 -13.44 3.51
N ASN A 256 25.04 -14.23 3.95
CA ASN A 256 25.01 -15.67 3.72
C ASN A 256 24.76 -16.01 2.24
N ALA A 257 23.90 -15.25 1.55
CA ALA A 257 23.65 -15.40 0.13
C ALA A 257 24.90 -15.10 -0.72
N ASN A 258 25.65 -14.07 -0.33
CA ASN A 258 26.91 -13.66 -0.96
C ASN A 258 28.02 -14.69 -0.72
N LYS A 259 28.08 -15.29 0.47
CA LYS A 259 29.02 -16.37 0.82
C LYS A 259 28.65 -17.74 0.21
N GLY A 260 27.56 -17.83 -0.55
CA GLY A 260 27.08 -19.09 -1.14
C GLY A 260 26.44 -20.06 -0.12
N LYS A 261 26.20 -19.63 1.12
CA LYS A 261 25.49 -20.42 2.14
C LYS A 261 23.97 -20.35 1.92
N LEU A 262 23.53 -20.77 0.75
CA LEU A 262 22.19 -20.50 0.23
C LEU A 262 21.07 -21.05 1.14
N ARG A 263 21.23 -22.26 1.70
CA ARG A 263 20.22 -22.84 2.61
C ARG A 263 20.05 -22.00 3.89
N VAL A 264 21.12 -21.45 4.43
CA VAL A 264 21.07 -20.60 5.63
C VAL A 264 20.45 -19.25 5.28
N ALA A 265 20.80 -18.68 4.12
CA ALA A 265 20.22 -17.44 3.64
C ALA A 265 18.69 -17.53 3.47
N VAL A 266 18.16 -18.68 2.99
CA VAL A 266 16.70 -18.92 2.91
C VAL A 266 16.04 -18.79 4.28
N GLU A 267 16.60 -19.44 5.31
CA GLU A 267 16.04 -19.39 6.66
C GLU A 267 16.14 -17.98 7.27
N ASP A 268 17.24 -17.27 7.03
CA ASP A 268 17.41 -15.88 7.46
C ASP A 268 16.40 -14.94 6.80
N TYR A 269 16.18 -15.05 5.48
CA TYR A 269 15.18 -14.25 4.76
C TYR A 269 13.76 -14.53 5.27
N LYS A 270 13.37 -15.81 5.41
CA LYS A 270 12.07 -16.19 6.00
C LYS A 270 11.94 -15.66 7.43
N GLY A 271 13.01 -15.77 8.20
CA GLY A 271 13.09 -15.28 9.56
C GLY A 271 13.01 -13.75 9.68
N ALA A 272 13.41 -13.01 8.65
CA ALA A 272 13.26 -11.55 8.55
C ALA A 272 11.83 -11.17 8.18
N LEU A 273 11.25 -11.81 7.16
CA LEU A 273 9.85 -11.63 6.73
C LEU A 273 8.86 -11.89 7.88
N ALA A 274 9.14 -12.88 8.72
CA ALA A 274 8.31 -13.20 9.88
C ALA A 274 8.31 -12.12 10.99
N LEU A 275 9.28 -11.19 11.01
CA LEU A 275 9.34 -10.13 12.02
C LEU A 275 8.26 -9.06 11.81
N ASP A 276 7.94 -8.76 10.55
CA ASP A 276 6.89 -7.81 10.20
C ASP A 276 6.30 -8.06 8.81
N PRO A 277 5.26 -8.91 8.71
CA PRO A 277 4.60 -9.17 7.43
C PRO A 277 3.97 -7.93 6.78
N ASN A 278 3.63 -6.91 7.58
CA ASN A 278 2.99 -5.68 7.10
C ASN A 278 3.98 -4.64 6.58
N HIS A 279 5.30 -4.86 6.69
CA HIS A 279 6.32 -3.95 6.20
C HIS A 279 6.54 -4.09 4.70
N LEU A 280 5.52 -3.73 3.90
CA LEU A 280 5.49 -3.98 2.46
C LEU A 280 6.72 -3.39 1.73
N ALA A 281 7.07 -2.14 2.01
CA ALA A 281 8.16 -1.44 1.32
C ALA A 281 9.51 -2.17 1.48
N HIS A 282 9.81 -2.70 2.68
CA HIS A 282 11.04 -3.47 2.90
C HIS A 282 10.90 -4.93 2.45
N ASN A 283 9.72 -5.52 2.63
CA ASN A 283 9.48 -6.93 2.33
C ASN A 283 9.61 -7.24 0.84
N VAL A 284 9.40 -6.28 -0.07
CA VAL A 284 9.69 -6.46 -1.50
C VAL A 284 11.13 -6.94 -1.72
N HIS A 285 12.09 -6.29 -1.07
CA HIS A 285 13.51 -6.64 -1.19
C HIS A 285 13.84 -7.99 -0.56
N LEU A 286 13.21 -8.32 0.57
CA LEU A 286 13.38 -9.62 1.22
C LEU A 286 12.81 -10.76 0.37
N HIS A 287 11.61 -10.58 -0.20
CA HIS A 287 11.00 -11.55 -1.11
C HIS A 287 11.84 -11.74 -2.37
N LEU A 288 12.36 -10.66 -2.95
CA LEU A 288 13.26 -10.72 -4.10
C LEU A 288 14.57 -11.44 -3.77
N GLY A 289 15.20 -11.12 -2.63
CA GLY A 289 16.41 -11.80 -2.16
C GLY A 289 16.18 -13.30 -1.95
N LEU A 290 15.07 -13.67 -1.30
CA LEU A 290 14.67 -15.06 -1.11
C LEU A 290 14.43 -15.78 -2.45
N CYS A 291 13.70 -15.16 -3.37
CA CYS A 291 13.45 -15.63 -4.73
C CYS A 291 14.77 -15.94 -5.45
N LYS A 292 15.72 -14.99 -5.48
CA LYS A 292 17.06 -15.17 -6.07
C LYS A 292 17.80 -16.37 -5.49
N VAL A 293 17.81 -16.51 -4.17
CA VAL A 293 18.50 -17.62 -3.50
C VAL A 293 17.84 -18.97 -3.81
N LEU A 294 16.51 -19.03 -3.89
CA LEU A 294 15.77 -20.25 -4.21
C LEU A 294 15.98 -20.68 -5.67
N VAL A 295 16.03 -19.74 -6.61
CA VAL A 295 16.40 -20.00 -8.02
C VAL A 295 17.81 -20.60 -8.08
N ARG A 296 18.79 -20.00 -7.40
CA ARG A 296 20.18 -20.53 -7.33
C ARG A 296 20.26 -21.93 -6.71
N LEU A 297 19.32 -22.30 -5.85
CA LEU A 297 19.20 -23.64 -5.26
C LEU A 297 18.46 -24.65 -6.15
N GLY A 298 17.91 -24.23 -7.30
CA GLY A 298 17.07 -25.08 -8.15
C GLY A 298 15.68 -25.34 -7.58
N ARG A 299 15.25 -24.62 -6.54
CA ARG A 299 13.94 -24.78 -5.89
C ARG A 299 12.87 -23.94 -6.59
N GLY A 300 12.61 -24.23 -7.87
CA GLY A 300 11.72 -23.44 -8.73
C GLY A 300 10.33 -23.16 -8.10
N LYS A 301 9.66 -24.20 -7.58
CA LYS A 301 8.32 -24.05 -6.97
C LYS A 301 8.28 -23.06 -5.80
N ASP A 302 9.27 -23.11 -4.91
CA ASP A 302 9.35 -22.19 -3.76
C ASP A 302 9.74 -20.78 -4.20
N ALA A 303 10.61 -20.68 -5.21
CA ALA A 303 11.01 -19.41 -5.80
C ALA A 303 9.79 -18.68 -6.39
N LEU A 304 8.95 -19.37 -7.16
CA LEU A 304 7.74 -18.78 -7.78
C LEU A 304 6.85 -18.06 -6.77
N SER A 305 6.59 -18.67 -5.61
CA SER A 305 5.82 -18.04 -4.55
C SER A 305 6.49 -16.74 -4.08
N SER A 306 7.80 -16.79 -3.79
CA SER A 306 8.54 -15.62 -3.29
C SER A 306 8.64 -14.49 -4.31
N CYS A 307 8.91 -14.81 -5.59
CA CYS A 307 8.99 -13.80 -6.65
C CYS A 307 7.60 -13.18 -6.93
N SER A 308 6.54 -13.97 -6.83
CA SER A 308 5.17 -13.48 -7.01
C SER A 308 4.75 -12.54 -5.87
N GLU A 309 5.14 -12.82 -4.62
CA GLU A 309 4.90 -11.88 -3.52
C GLU A 309 5.63 -10.55 -3.72
N ALA A 310 6.87 -10.57 -4.21
CA ALA A 310 7.57 -9.34 -4.57
C ALA A 310 6.81 -8.54 -5.65
N LEU A 311 6.34 -9.21 -6.70
CA LEU A 311 5.58 -8.59 -7.79
C LEU A 311 4.14 -8.19 -7.41
N ASN A 312 3.55 -8.81 -6.38
CA ASN A 312 2.26 -8.38 -5.84
C ASN A 312 2.38 -7.01 -5.18
N ILE A 313 3.53 -6.70 -4.58
CA ILE A 313 3.82 -5.41 -3.95
C ILE A 313 4.28 -4.39 -5.00
N ASP A 314 5.26 -4.77 -5.83
CA ASP A 314 5.77 -3.96 -6.94
C ASP A 314 5.72 -4.75 -8.24
N LYS A 315 4.64 -4.56 -9.00
CA LYS A 315 4.39 -5.23 -10.29
C LYS A 315 5.44 -4.94 -11.34
N GLU A 316 6.16 -3.84 -11.19
CA GLU A 316 7.10 -3.36 -12.20
C GLU A 316 8.55 -3.70 -11.89
N LEU A 317 8.79 -4.39 -10.77
CA LEU A 317 10.11 -4.76 -10.31
C LEU A 317 10.82 -5.68 -11.31
N LEU A 318 11.66 -5.07 -12.16
CA LEU A 318 12.37 -5.72 -13.26
C LEU A 318 13.10 -6.99 -12.82
N GLU A 319 13.87 -6.91 -11.75
CA GLU A 319 14.63 -8.05 -11.24
C GLU A 319 13.73 -9.20 -10.79
N ALA A 320 12.54 -8.90 -10.23
CA ALA A 320 11.61 -9.94 -9.81
C ALA A 320 10.95 -10.64 -11.01
N LEU A 321 10.67 -9.92 -12.10
CA LEU A 321 10.21 -10.51 -13.36
C LEU A 321 11.25 -11.50 -13.92
N VAL A 322 12.51 -11.08 -14.00
CA VAL A 322 13.61 -11.92 -14.49
C VAL A 322 13.73 -13.19 -13.64
N GLN A 323 13.75 -13.06 -12.31
CA GLN A 323 13.90 -14.20 -11.42
C GLN A 323 12.67 -15.12 -11.41
N ARG A 324 11.46 -14.58 -11.59
CA ARG A 324 10.25 -15.40 -11.76
C ARG A 324 10.29 -16.17 -13.07
N GLY A 325 10.76 -15.55 -14.15
CA GLY A 325 11.01 -16.23 -15.43
C GLY A 325 11.99 -17.40 -15.30
N GLU A 326 13.13 -17.19 -14.64
CA GLU A 326 14.09 -18.27 -14.34
C GLU A 326 13.48 -19.37 -13.46
N ALA A 327 12.68 -19.00 -12.45
CA ALA A 327 11.97 -19.96 -11.62
C ALA A 327 10.96 -20.80 -12.44
N LYS A 328 10.27 -20.18 -13.40
CA LYS A 328 9.33 -20.86 -14.32
C LYS A 328 10.05 -21.82 -15.27
N LEU A 329 11.24 -21.46 -15.76
CA LEU A 329 12.08 -22.39 -16.52
C LEU A 329 12.45 -23.64 -15.71
N LEU A 330 12.75 -23.48 -14.41
CA LEU A 330 13.02 -24.62 -13.52
C LEU A 330 11.80 -25.52 -13.28
N THR A 331 10.58 -24.98 -13.41
CA THR A 331 9.33 -25.73 -13.28
C THR A 331 8.70 -26.13 -14.60
N GLU A 332 9.41 -25.93 -15.71
CA GLU A 332 8.96 -26.25 -17.07
C GLU A 332 7.70 -25.48 -17.52
N ASP A 333 7.43 -24.32 -16.92
CA ASP A 333 6.41 -23.36 -17.38
C ASP A 333 7.04 -22.43 -18.43
N TRP A 334 7.24 -22.98 -19.63
CA TRP A 334 7.97 -22.31 -20.71
C TRP A 334 7.25 -21.06 -21.22
N GLU A 335 5.94 -21.15 -21.43
CA GLU A 335 5.10 -20.03 -21.84
C GLU A 335 5.17 -18.89 -20.84
N GLY A 336 4.96 -19.18 -19.55
CA GLY A 336 5.00 -18.16 -18.52
C GLY A 336 6.39 -17.57 -18.33
N ALA A 337 7.47 -18.35 -18.56
CA ALA A 337 8.83 -17.85 -18.49
C ALA A 337 9.13 -16.84 -19.60
N VAL A 338 8.72 -17.14 -20.84
CA VAL A 338 8.86 -16.24 -21.98
C VAL A 338 8.08 -14.94 -21.75
N GLU A 339 6.85 -15.02 -21.21
CA GLU A 339 6.04 -13.85 -20.90
C GLU A 339 6.75 -12.89 -19.93
N ASP A 340 7.23 -13.39 -18.79
CA ASP A 340 7.92 -12.58 -17.78
C ASP A 340 9.23 -11.98 -18.32
N LEU A 341 10.04 -12.78 -19.02
CA LEU A 341 11.34 -12.35 -19.56
C LEU A 341 11.18 -11.38 -20.72
N LYS A 342 10.14 -11.53 -21.54
CA LYS A 342 9.81 -10.59 -22.60
C LYS A 342 9.40 -9.24 -22.02
N SER A 343 8.53 -9.24 -21.01
CA SER A 343 8.16 -8.01 -20.29
C SER A 343 9.39 -7.32 -19.67
N ALA A 344 10.32 -8.09 -19.10
CA ALA A 344 11.58 -7.55 -18.60
C ALA A 344 12.47 -6.98 -19.71
N ALA A 345 12.59 -7.67 -20.86
CA ALA A 345 13.38 -7.23 -22.00
C ALA A 345 12.83 -5.95 -22.66
N GLU A 346 11.51 -5.79 -22.70
CA GLU A 346 10.85 -4.57 -23.18
C GLU A 346 11.18 -3.36 -22.30
N LYS A 347 11.27 -3.56 -20.98
CA LYS A 347 11.61 -2.52 -20.00
C LYS A 347 13.10 -2.18 -19.97
N SER A 348 13.98 -3.15 -20.22
CA SER A 348 15.42 -2.93 -20.31
C SER A 348 15.99 -3.49 -21.62
N PRO A 349 15.75 -2.82 -22.76
CA PRO A 349 16.15 -3.35 -24.04
C PRO A 349 17.65 -3.55 -24.17
N GLN A 350 18.49 -2.79 -23.47
CA GLN A 350 19.95 -2.88 -23.62
C GLN A 350 20.59 -3.96 -22.71
N ASP A 351 19.82 -4.60 -21.83
CA ASP A 351 20.36 -5.62 -20.93
C ASP A 351 20.54 -6.95 -21.66
N MET A 352 21.80 -7.26 -21.96
CA MET A 352 22.17 -8.49 -22.66
C MET A 352 21.86 -9.75 -21.84
N ASN A 353 21.90 -9.69 -20.50
CA ASN A 353 21.61 -10.86 -19.66
C ASN A 353 20.13 -11.23 -19.75
N ILE A 354 19.24 -10.23 -19.77
CA ILE A 354 17.79 -10.45 -19.90
C ILE A 354 17.47 -10.99 -21.30
N ARG A 355 18.10 -10.45 -22.35
CA ARG A 355 17.96 -10.97 -23.72
C ARG A 355 18.42 -12.41 -23.84
N GLU A 356 19.55 -12.76 -23.23
CA GLU A 356 20.07 -14.13 -23.23
C GLU A 356 19.12 -15.08 -22.48
N ALA A 357 18.60 -14.65 -21.33
CA ALA A 357 17.59 -15.42 -20.59
C ALA A 357 16.30 -15.62 -21.41
N LEU A 358 15.81 -14.56 -22.07
CA LEU A 358 14.66 -14.65 -22.96
C LEU A 358 14.91 -15.61 -24.13
N MET A 359 16.05 -15.52 -24.79
CA MET A 359 16.42 -16.42 -25.89
C MET A 359 16.47 -17.89 -25.43
N ARG A 360 17.02 -18.15 -24.22
CA ARG A 360 16.98 -19.49 -23.63
C ARG A 360 15.55 -19.97 -23.39
N ALA A 361 14.68 -19.10 -22.87
CA ALA A 361 13.28 -19.42 -22.61
C ALA A 361 12.50 -19.69 -23.91
N GLU A 362 12.68 -18.87 -24.94
CA GLU A 362 12.06 -19.04 -26.26
C GLU A 362 12.52 -20.33 -26.93
N LYS A 363 13.83 -20.64 -26.84
CA LYS A 363 14.37 -21.91 -27.33
C LYS A 363 13.74 -23.10 -26.59
N ALA A 364 13.62 -23.03 -25.26
CA ALA A 364 12.99 -24.09 -24.47
C ALA A 364 11.50 -24.27 -24.81
N LEU A 365 10.75 -23.17 -24.97
CA LEU A 365 9.35 -23.18 -25.40
C LEU A 365 9.18 -23.77 -26.80
N LYS A 366 10.08 -23.43 -27.72
CA LYS A 366 10.08 -23.98 -29.07
C LYS A 366 10.36 -25.49 -29.05
N MET A 367 11.33 -25.93 -28.26
CA MET A 367 11.65 -27.34 -28.09
C MET A 367 10.51 -28.13 -27.45
N SER A 368 9.77 -27.55 -26.49
CA SER A 368 8.64 -28.22 -25.83
C SER A 368 7.43 -28.41 -26.74
N LYS A 369 7.22 -27.48 -27.69
CA LYS A 369 6.17 -27.57 -28.72
C LYS A 369 6.54 -28.47 -29.90
N ARG A 370 7.82 -28.83 -30.05
CA ARG A 370 8.30 -29.68 -31.14
C ARG A 370 7.78 -31.10 -30.98
N LYS A 371 7.36 -31.72 -32.08
CA LYS A 371 7.01 -33.15 -32.11
C LYS A 371 8.21 -34.01 -31.68
N ASP A 372 7.98 -34.94 -30.75
CA ASP A 372 8.97 -35.94 -30.35
C ASP A 372 8.94 -37.13 -31.33
N TRP A 373 9.84 -37.11 -32.33
CA TRP A 373 9.91 -38.15 -33.36
C TRP A 373 10.29 -39.52 -32.79
N TYR A 374 11.06 -39.55 -31.70
CA TYR A 374 11.43 -40.81 -31.04
C TYR A 374 10.20 -41.44 -30.38
N LYS A 375 9.36 -40.62 -29.75
CA LYS A 375 8.08 -41.07 -29.17
C LYS A 375 7.12 -41.58 -30.23
N ILE A 376 7.04 -40.93 -31.40
CA ILE A 376 6.22 -41.38 -32.53
C ILE A 376 6.66 -42.76 -33.04
N LEU A 377 7.97 -43.00 -33.15
CA LEU A 377 8.50 -44.32 -33.54
C LEU A 377 8.54 -45.33 -32.38
N GLY A 378 8.25 -44.93 -31.15
CA GLY A 378 8.28 -45.78 -29.97
C GLY A 378 9.69 -46.29 -29.61
N VAL A 379 10.73 -45.49 -29.89
CA VAL A 379 12.14 -45.84 -29.65
C VAL A 379 12.81 -44.90 -28.65
N SER A 380 13.89 -45.35 -28.02
CA SER A 380 14.72 -44.48 -27.16
C SER A 380 15.45 -43.43 -27.98
N LYS A 381 15.74 -42.26 -27.39
CA LYS A 381 16.63 -41.24 -27.98
C LYS A 381 18.04 -41.78 -28.27
N THR A 382 18.45 -42.84 -27.57
CA THR A 382 19.73 -43.53 -27.77
C THR A 382 19.65 -44.69 -28.76
N ALA A 383 18.51 -44.90 -29.44
CA ALA A 383 18.34 -46.00 -30.37
C ALA A 383 19.32 -45.91 -31.54
N SER A 384 19.84 -47.05 -31.99
CA SER A 384 20.66 -47.14 -33.19
C SER A 384 19.83 -46.90 -34.46
N VAL A 385 20.47 -46.50 -35.55
CA VAL A 385 19.82 -46.32 -36.87
C VAL A 385 19.10 -47.61 -37.31
N ALA A 386 19.66 -48.78 -36.98
CA ALA A 386 19.04 -50.07 -37.27
C ALA A 386 17.74 -50.30 -36.48
N GLU A 387 17.67 -49.89 -35.20
CA GLU A 387 16.46 -49.97 -34.38
C GLU A 387 15.39 -48.99 -34.86
N ILE A 388 15.77 -47.77 -35.21
CA ILE A 388 14.88 -46.76 -35.81
C ILE A 388 14.28 -47.30 -37.11
N LYS A 389 15.10 -47.88 -37.99
CA LYS A 389 14.64 -48.49 -39.26
C LYS A 389 13.71 -49.69 -39.04
N ARG A 390 13.97 -50.52 -38.03
CA ARG A 390 13.10 -51.65 -37.68
C ARG A 390 11.75 -51.17 -37.13
N ALA A 391 11.77 -50.18 -36.25
CA ALA A 391 10.55 -49.58 -35.68
C ALA A 391 9.69 -48.94 -36.78
N TYR A 392 10.30 -48.17 -37.67
CA TYR A 392 9.63 -47.60 -38.85
C TYR A 392 8.96 -48.68 -39.70
N LYS A 393 9.69 -49.74 -40.10
CA LYS A 393 9.13 -50.82 -40.94
C LYS A 393 7.92 -51.49 -40.26
N LYS A 394 7.99 -51.73 -38.95
CA LYS A 394 6.91 -52.34 -38.18
C LYS A 394 5.67 -51.44 -38.15
N LEU A 395 5.85 -50.17 -37.83
CA LEU A 395 4.76 -49.20 -37.70
C LEU A 395 4.15 -48.86 -39.07
N ALA A 396 4.97 -48.73 -40.12
CA ALA A 396 4.52 -48.50 -41.49
C ALA A 396 3.66 -49.66 -42.02
N LEU A 397 4.03 -50.91 -41.70
CA LEU A 397 3.20 -52.08 -42.06
C LEU A 397 1.89 -52.12 -41.26
N GLN A 398 1.93 -51.71 -39.99
CA GLN A 398 0.76 -51.71 -39.10
C GLN A 398 -0.26 -50.66 -39.53
N TRP A 399 0.18 -49.46 -39.88
CA TRP A 399 -0.65 -48.31 -40.23
C TRP A 399 -0.82 -48.10 -41.74
N HIS A 400 -0.49 -49.10 -42.56
CA HIS A 400 -0.69 -49.00 -44.00
C HIS A 400 -2.20 -48.89 -44.32
N PRO A 401 -2.65 -47.94 -45.17
CA PRO A 401 -4.09 -47.74 -45.46
C PRO A 401 -4.79 -48.99 -46.00
N ASP A 402 -4.10 -49.80 -46.80
CA ASP A 402 -4.65 -51.05 -47.34
C ASP A 402 -4.99 -52.10 -46.28
N LYS A 403 -4.36 -52.04 -45.10
CA LYS A 403 -4.67 -52.92 -43.96
C LYS A 403 -5.68 -52.32 -42.98
N ASN A 404 -6.01 -51.04 -43.16
CA ASN A 404 -6.79 -50.21 -42.25
C ASN A 404 -7.92 -49.54 -43.04
N VAL A 405 -8.67 -50.33 -43.81
CA VAL A 405 -9.71 -49.84 -44.74
C VAL A 405 -10.86 -49.16 -43.99
N ASP A 406 -11.22 -49.69 -42.80
CA ASP A 406 -12.31 -49.18 -41.97
C ASP A 406 -11.93 -47.91 -41.18
N ASN A 407 -10.64 -47.65 -40.99
CA ASN A 407 -10.08 -46.49 -40.27
C ASN A 407 -9.03 -45.75 -41.11
N ARG A 408 -9.30 -45.62 -42.41
CA ARG A 408 -8.34 -45.17 -43.42
C ARG A 408 -7.74 -43.79 -43.12
N GLU A 409 -8.57 -42.82 -42.72
CA GLU A 409 -8.10 -41.46 -42.44
C GLU A 409 -7.11 -41.42 -41.26
N GLU A 410 -7.39 -42.16 -40.18
CA GLU A 410 -6.51 -42.26 -39.03
C GLU A 410 -5.20 -42.96 -39.39
N ALA A 411 -5.29 -44.03 -40.18
CA ALA A 411 -4.12 -44.77 -40.64
C ALA A 411 -3.23 -43.92 -41.57
N GLU A 412 -3.82 -43.15 -42.48
CA GLU A 412 -3.07 -42.21 -43.33
C GLU A 412 -2.39 -41.12 -42.51
N ALA A 413 -3.05 -40.59 -41.48
CA ALA A 413 -2.47 -39.60 -40.57
C ALA A 413 -1.27 -40.18 -39.80
N GLN A 414 -1.45 -41.35 -39.16
CA GLN A 414 -0.38 -42.02 -38.42
C GLN A 414 0.79 -42.41 -39.33
N PHE A 415 0.50 -42.97 -40.50
CA PHE A 415 1.51 -43.34 -41.49
C PHE A 415 2.35 -42.13 -41.92
N ARG A 416 1.71 -40.97 -42.12
CA ARG A 416 2.40 -39.72 -42.44
C ARG A 416 3.33 -39.27 -41.31
N GLU A 417 2.88 -39.36 -40.05
CA GLU A 417 3.73 -39.01 -38.89
C GLU A 417 4.92 -39.97 -38.72
N ILE A 418 4.69 -41.28 -38.90
CA ILE A 418 5.73 -42.31 -38.85
C ILE A 418 6.77 -42.11 -39.95
N ALA A 419 6.33 -41.76 -41.17
CA ALA A 419 7.22 -41.46 -42.29
C ALA A 419 8.06 -40.21 -42.03
N ALA A 420 7.44 -39.12 -41.56
CA ALA A 420 8.14 -37.89 -41.19
C ALA A 420 9.17 -38.14 -40.06
N ALA A 421 8.81 -38.94 -39.06
CA ALA A 421 9.72 -39.31 -37.97
C ALA A 421 10.94 -40.07 -38.49
N TYR A 422 10.75 -41.03 -39.41
CA TYR A 422 11.85 -41.79 -40.00
C TYR A 422 12.72 -40.96 -40.95
N GLU A 423 12.15 -39.99 -41.67
CA GLU A 423 12.93 -39.08 -42.51
C GLU A 423 13.93 -38.24 -41.70
N VAL A 424 13.53 -37.83 -40.51
CA VAL A 424 14.38 -37.05 -39.60
C VAL A 424 15.36 -37.94 -38.83
N LEU A 425 14.88 -39.05 -38.26
CA LEU A 425 15.68 -39.90 -37.36
C LEU A 425 16.51 -40.96 -38.09
N GLY A 426 16.15 -41.32 -39.32
CA GLY A 426 16.83 -42.34 -40.12
C GLY A 426 18.09 -41.83 -40.81
N ASP A 427 18.26 -40.51 -40.93
CA ASP A 427 19.46 -39.86 -41.44
C ASP A 427 20.28 -39.28 -40.28
N GLU A 428 21.56 -39.63 -40.19
CA GLU A 428 22.42 -39.27 -39.05
C GLU A 428 22.63 -37.75 -38.92
N GLU A 429 22.69 -37.03 -40.05
CA GLU A 429 22.90 -35.59 -40.07
C GLU A 429 21.62 -34.84 -39.66
N LYS A 430 20.46 -35.25 -40.17
CA LYS A 430 19.14 -34.71 -39.76
C LYS A 430 18.84 -35.05 -38.30
N ARG A 431 19.16 -36.26 -37.84
CA ARG A 431 19.01 -36.67 -36.45
C ARG A 431 19.90 -35.83 -35.53
N THR A 432 21.16 -35.62 -35.89
CA THR A 432 22.07 -34.78 -35.11
C THR A 432 21.54 -33.35 -34.98
N ARG A 433 21.03 -32.77 -36.08
CA ARG A 433 20.38 -31.45 -36.07
C ARG A 433 19.11 -31.43 -35.21
N TYR A 434 18.32 -32.50 -35.27
CA TYR A 434 17.11 -32.67 -34.46
C TYR A 434 17.44 -32.64 -32.97
N ASP A 435 18.43 -33.44 -32.59
CA ASP A 435 18.88 -33.57 -31.20
C ASP A 435 19.51 -32.29 -30.66
N ARG A 436 20.14 -31.47 -31.51
CA ARG A 436 20.66 -30.13 -31.15
C ARG A 436 19.58 -29.06 -31.00
N GLY A 437 18.33 -29.37 -31.34
CA GLY A 437 17.23 -28.42 -31.32
C GLY A 437 17.31 -27.39 -32.46
N GLU A 438 18.01 -27.73 -33.55
CA GLU A 438 18.04 -26.91 -34.76
C GLU A 438 16.73 -27.09 -35.55
N ASP A 439 16.33 -26.02 -36.25
CA ASP A 439 15.16 -26.04 -37.13
C ASP A 439 15.40 -26.99 -38.30
N ILE A 440 14.60 -28.05 -38.34
CA ILE A 440 14.55 -28.97 -39.47
C ILE A 440 13.45 -28.56 -40.45
N GLU A 441 12.56 -27.64 -40.04
CA GLU A 441 11.50 -27.10 -40.90
C GLU A 441 12.07 -26.34 -42.10
N ASP A 442 13.27 -25.76 -41.98
CA ASP A 442 13.99 -25.11 -43.09
C ASP A 442 14.65 -26.10 -44.08
N ILE A 443 14.62 -27.40 -43.76
CA ILE A 443 15.10 -28.47 -44.65
C ILE A 443 13.88 -29.11 -45.32
N GLY A 444 13.23 -28.36 -46.24
CA GLY A 444 12.39 -28.96 -47.28
C GLY A 444 10.89 -29.12 -47.00
N MET A 445 10.31 -28.39 -46.04
CA MET A 445 8.84 -28.25 -45.92
C MET A 445 8.32 -26.96 -46.59
N GLY A 446 9.02 -26.47 -47.61
CA GLY A 446 8.56 -25.41 -48.49
C GLY A 446 7.54 -25.92 -49.50
N GLY A 447 6.25 -25.75 -49.22
CA GLY A 447 5.22 -25.61 -50.26
C GLY A 447 4.84 -26.84 -51.09
N GLY A 448 5.09 -28.06 -50.62
CA GLY A 448 4.60 -29.28 -51.27
C GLY A 448 4.34 -30.36 -50.23
N GLY A 449 3.07 -30.59 -49.89
CA GLY A 449 2.70 -31.64 -48.94
C GLY A 449 3.27 -32.98 -49.40
N PHE A 450 4.07 -33.62 -48.54
CA PHE A 450 4.43 -35.03 -48.73
C PHE A 450 3.15 -35.85 -48.65
N ASN A 451 2.62 -36.18 -49.83
CA ASN A 451 1.47 -37.04 -49.99
C ASN A 451 2.01 -38.41 -50.42
N PRO A 452 2.31 -39.33 -49.48
CA PRO A 452 2.82 -40.66 -49.82
C PRO A 452 1.84 -41.50 -50.67
N PHE A 453 0.61 -41.00 -50.84
CA PHE A 453 -0.46 -41.57 -51.66
C PHE A 453 -0.89 -40.64 -52.82
N GLY A 454 -0.21 -39.50 -53.02
CA GLY A 454 -0.49 -38.57 -54.12
C GLY A 454 0.24 -38.97 -55.39
N GLY A 455 -0.50 -39.51 -56.35
CA GLY A 455 0.00 -39.69 -57.72
C GLY A 455 0.19 -38.34 -58.41
N GLY A 456 1.44 -37.90 -58.55
CA GLY A 456 1.82 -36.72 -59.32
C GLY A 456 3.34 -36.58 -59.37
N GLY A 457 3.91 -36.72 -60.57
CA GLY A 457 5.32 -37.06 -60.76
C GLY A 457 6.36 -36.03 -60.31
N GLY A 458 7.50 -36.56 -59.86
CA GLY A 458 8.77 -35.85 -59.74
C GLY A 458 9.42 -35.94 -58.35
N GLY A 459 10.15 -37.03 -58.06
CA GLY A 459 11.02 -37.12 -56.87
C GLY A 459 11.10 -38.52 -56.25
N GLN A 460 12.27 -39.16 -56.39
CA GLN A 460 12.72 -40.44 -55.79
C GLN A 460 11.66 -41.53 -55.51
N HIS A 461 11.60 -42.51 -56.42
CA HIS A 461 11.00 -43.82 -56.17
C HIS A 461 11.65 -44.50 -54.96
N PHE A 462 10.91 -44.67 -53.86
CA PHE A 462 11.18 -45.76 -52.93
C PHE A 462 10.57 -47.04 -53.52
N THR A 463 11.37 -47.77 -54.30
CA THR A 463 11.07 -49.15 -54.66
C THR A 463 11.23 -50.04 -53.43
N PHE A 464 10.13 -50.63 -52.98
CA PHE A 464 10.17 -51.73 -52.02
C PHE A 464 10.68 -52.99 -52.72
N THR A 465 12.00 -53.16 -52.80
CA THR A 465 12.60 -54.44 -53.16
C THR A 465 12.63 -55.32 -51.91
N PHE A 466 11.70 -56.27 -51.84
CA PHE A 466 11.73 -57.34 -50.84
C PHE A 466 12.78 -58.36 -51.28
N ASP A 467 14.02 -58.20 -50.81
CA ASP A 467 15.07 -59.18 -51.04
C ASP A 467 14.94 -60.29 -49.99
N GLY A 468 14.30 -61.39 -50.39
CA GLY A 468 14.00 -62.54 -49.52
C GLY A 468 12.93 -63.43 -50.12
N GLY A 469 13.35 -64.36 -50.98
CA GLY A 469 12.50 -65.18 -51.83
C GLY A 469 11.59 -66.19 -51.12
N PHE A 470 10.54 -66.60 -51.84
CA PHE A 470 9.79 -67.82 -51.61
C PHE A 470 9.53 -68.49 -52.97
N PRO A 471 9.95 -69.75 -53.19
CA PRO A 471 9.75 -70.46 -54.46
C PRO A 471 8.42 -71.20 -54.42
N GLY A 472 7.53 -70.97 -55.40
CA GLY A 472 6.30 -71.76 -55.45
C GLY A 472 5.23 -71.31 -56.44
N GLY A 473 5.43 -71.65 -57.72
CA GLY A 473 4.39 -72.31 -58.53
C GLY A 473 3.22 -71.49 -59.10
N PHE A 474 2.82 -71.91 -60.31
CA PHE A 474 1.67 -71.47 -61.14
C PHE A 474 1.81 -70.08 -61.80
N GLY A 475 1.84 -69.91 -63.11
CA GLY A 475 1.46 -70.79 -64.23
C GLY A 475 0.28 -70.17 -65.00
N GLY A 476 0.56 -69.73 -66.24
CA GLY A 476 -0.42 -69.21 -67.22
C GLY A 476 -0.24 -67.71 -67.46
N GLY A 477 0.16 -67.19 -68.63
CA GLY A 477 0.08 -67.72 -69.99
C GLY A 477 -1.13 -67.12 -70.72
N PHE A 478 -1.03 -65.89 -71.24
CA PHE A 478 -1.04 -65.53 -72.67
C PHE A 478 -1.21 -64.01 -72.85
N PRO A 479 -0.76 -63.46 -74.00
CA PRO A 479 -0.62 -62.03 -74.28
C PRO A 479 -1.74 -61.50 -75.17
N GLY A 480 -1.88 -60.17 -75.19
CA GLY A 480 -2.45 -59.47 -76.34
C GLY A 480 -3.67 -58.61 -76.02
N GLY A 481 -3.71 -57.45 -76.66
CA GLY A 481 -4.92 -56.64 -76.74
C GLY A 481 -4.63 -55.15 -76.68
N GLY A 482 -4.11 -54.60 -77.78
CA GLY A 482 -4.21 -53.16 -78.02
C GLY A 482 -5.68 -52.74 -78.15
N GLY A 483 -5.97 -51.50 -77.79
CA GLY A 483 -7.30 -50.90 -77.95
C GLY A 483 -7.32 -49.51 -77.31
N GLY A 484 -7.23 -48.49 -78.15
CA GLY A 484 -7.35 -47.09 -77.74
C GLY A 484 -8.76 -46.74 -77.26
N GLY A 485 -8.87 -45.57 -76.64
CA GLY A 485 -10.15 -45.00 -76.24
C GLY A 485 -9.97 -43.77 -75.37
N PHE A 486 -10.13 -42.61 -75.99
CA PHE A 486 -10.20 -41.28 -75.40
C PHE A 486 -11.31 -41.14 -74.34
N GLY A 487 -11.12 -40.24 -73.37
CA GLY A 487 -12.20 -39.69 -72.52
C GLY A 487 -11.68 -38.76 -71.42
N PHE A 488 -12.00 -37.47 -71.54
CA PHE A 488 -11.56 -36.34 -70.69
C PHE A 488 -12.45 -36.08 -69.45
N ASN A 489 -12.02 -35.06 -68.68
CA ASN A 489 -12.60 -34.33 -67.54
C ASN A 489 -12.32 -34.99 -66.18
N PHE A 490 -11.60 -34.36 -65.26
CA PHE A 490 -11.69 -32.96 -64.80
C PHE A 490 -10.33 -32.29 -64.55
#